data_AF-A0A2G5IEY9-F1
#
_entry.id   AF-A0A2G5IEY9-F1
#
_cell.length_a   1.000
_cell.length_b   1.000
_cell.length_c   1.000
_cell.angle_alpha   90.00
_cell.angle_beta   90.00
_cell.angle_gamma   90.00
#
_symmetry.space_group_name_H-M   'P 1'
#
loop_
_entity.id
_entity.type
_entity.pdbx_description
1 polymer ?
#
loop_
_entity_poly.entity_id
_entity_poly.type
_entity_poly.pdbx_seq_one_letter_code
_entity_poly.pdbx_strand_id
1 'polypeptide(L)'
;MTAPGDAARYLLPEAVNRRIFSEQIVPDLLSGRTPQQTPAVVFLVGQPGAGKSRVTAMVAEVLNKRGGFVDVDSDLYKPFHPRYDELLAQDDKLMAAYTRADGRSWMAKAHEYVREHRLNAVIQETSQDAVAVERTMLAYRQAGFRVEAMFLAVSQAQSDQGIVNRYFEQVAERGHGRLTVQANADQSYRGILDLADRIDVARPADQVAVFRRGEGAPRYTNTVTAGRWQSEPGLRAAVETERSRPWTAKESADFRAVQHKLRTHMGPEWSERLDRIDALAAGLMTPAGQPERGPAAAARARSTTPGTPPGTTPGTTPGTTPGTTPRATPGTPSVPGQGAAPGATGQPAHLRRSGPERPRGRGPGA
;
A
#
# COMPACT_ATOMS: atom_id res chain seq x y z
N MET A 1 -0.79 -30.35 -2.77
CA MET A 1 -1.86 -29.99 -3.70
C MET A 1 -3.12 -30.68 -3.24
N THR A 2 -4.11 -29.94 -2.77
CA THR A 2 -5.46 -30.48 -2.49
C THR A 2 -6.13 -30.86 -3.81
N ALA A 3 -6.85 -31.99 -3.81
CA ALA A 3 -7.59 -32.44 -4.98
C ALA A 3 -8.66 -31.39 -5.38
N PRO A 4 -8.97 -31.20 -6.67
CA PRO A 4 -9.88 -30.15 -7.16
C PRO A 4 -11.27 -30.13 -6.52
N GLY A 5 -11.75 -31.28 -5.99
CA GLY A 5 -13.04 -31.40 -5.32
C GLY A 5 -13.08 -30.88 -3.86
N ASP A 6 -11.93 -30.69 -3.20
CA ASP A 6 -11.90 -30.30 -1.78
C ASP A 6 -12.01 -28.77 -1.60
N ALA A 7 -11.60 -27.98 -2.60
CA ALA A 7 -11.60 -26.51 -2.51
C ALA A 7 -13.00 -25.90 -2.33
N ALA A 8 -14.04 -26.57 -2.82
CA ALA A 8 -15.44 -26.15 -2.68
C ALA A 8 -16.06 -26.56 -1.34
N ARG A 9 -15.38 -27.39 -0.54
CA ARG A 9 -15.92 -27.97 0.71
C ARG A 9 -16.39 -26.92 1.72
N TYR A 10 -15.73 -25.77 1.73
CA TYR A 10 -16.03 -24.67 2.65
C TYR A 10 -16.60 -23.44 1.95
N LEU A 11 -16.90 -23.53 0.64
CA LEU A 11 -17.52 -22.44 -0.10
C LEU A 11 -18.88 -22.11 0.52
N LEU A 12 -19.09 -20.84 0.85
CA LEU A 12 -20.36 -20.44 1.45
C LEU A 12 -21.49 -20.45 0.40
N PRO A 13 -22.72 -20.84 0.79
CA PRO A 13 -23.89 -20.56 -0.01
C PRO A 13 -23.99 -19.06 -0.30
N GLU A 14 -24.39 -18.69 -1.52
CA GLU A 14 -24.37 -17.29 -1.97
C GLU A 14 -25.15 -16.35 -1.04
N ALA A 15 -26.30 -16.79 -0.53
CA ALA A 15 -27.10 -16.03 0.43
C ALA A 15 -26.34 -15.75 1.74
N VAL A 16 -25.56 -16.71 2.23
CA VAL A 16 -24.73 -16.54 3.44
C VAL A 16 -23.57 -15.60 3.15
N ASN A 17 -22.88 -15.76 2.01
CA ASN A 17 -21.80 -14.86 1.58
C ASN A 17 -22.29 -13.41 1.51
N ARG A 18 -23.45 -13.17 0.87
CA ARG A 18 -24.08 -11.86 0.76
C ARG A 18 -24.48 -11.30 2.13
N ARG A 19 -25.07 -12.13 3.00
CA ARG A 19 -25.46 -11.69 4.36
C ARG A 19 -24.25 -11.22 5.17
N ILE A 20 -23.16 -12.00 5.17
CA ILE A 20 -21.91 -11.62 5.85
C ILE A 20 -21.37 -10.29 5.29
N PHE A 21 -21.41 -10.11 3.97
CA PHE A 21 -20.98 -8.87 3.36
C PHE A 21 -21.80 -7.68 3.87
N SER A 22 -23.13 -7.74 3.80
CA SER A 22 -24.00 -6.61 4.16
C SER A 22 -24.09 -6.35 5.67
N GLU A 23 -24.10 -7.39 6.49
CA GLU A 23 -24.36 -7.27 7.93
C GLU A 23 -23.09 -7.17 8.77
N GLN A 24 -21.92 -7.51 8.23
CA GLN A 24 -20.66 -7.52 8.98
C GLN A 24 -19.57 -6.71 8.28
N ILE A 25 -19.20 -7.08 7.05
CA ILE A 25 -18.09 -6.43 6.33
C ILE A 25 -18.40 -4.96 6.06
N VAL A 26 -19.62 -4.65 5.61
CA VAL A 26 -20.03 -3.26 5.34
C VAL A 26 -19.97 -2.39 6.59
N PRO A 27 -20.66 -2.73 7.70
CA PRO A 27 -20.59 -1.95 8.94
C PRO A 27 -19.15 -1.78 9.45
N ASP A 28 -18.37 -2.86 9.51
CA ASP A 28 -17.06 -2.85 10.16
C ASP A 28 -15.98 -2.18 9.31
N LEU A 29 -15.99 -2.40 7.99
CA LEU A 29 -14.86 -2.04 7.12
C LEU A 29 -15.18 -1.01 6.03
N LEU A 30 -16.44 -0.82 5.63
CA LEU A 30 -16.79 0.05 4.48
C LEU A 30 -17.60 1.31 4.86
N SER A 31 -18.38 1.27 5.94
CA SER A 31 -19.33 2.34 6.32
C SER A 31 -18.68 3.53 7.04
N GLY A 32 -19.36 4.68 7.17
CA GLY A 32 -18.80 5.82 7.94
C GLY A 32 -17.73 6.65 7.20
N ARG A 33 -17.65 6.51 5.88
CA ARG A 33 -16.85 7.36 4.98
C ARG A 33 -17.78 8.37 4.31
N THR A 34 -17.30 9.57 4.04
CA THR A 34 -18.11 10.63 3.43
C THR A 34 -18.08 10.52 1.90
N PRO A 35 -19.25 10.40 1.23
CA PRO A 35 -19.34 10.43 -0.23
C PRO A 35 -18.70 11.68 -0.84
N GLN A 36 -18.06 11.51 -2.00
CA GLN A 36 -17.40 12.59 -2.73
C GLN A 36 -18.08 12.86 -4.07
N GLN A 37 -18.08 14.12 -4.50
CA GLN A 37 -18.53 14.48 -5.85
C GLN A 37 -17.61 13.91 -6.93
N THR A 38 -16.30 13.86 -6.68
CA THR A 38 -15.30 13.22 -7.54
C THR A 38 -14.38 12.38 -6.66
N PRO A 39 -14.78 11.15 -6.30
CA PRO A 39 -13.98 10.28 -5.44
C PRO A 39 -12.66 9.88 -6.10
N ALA A 40 -11.63 9.71 -5.28
CA ALA A 40 -10.33 9.18 -5.70
C ALA A 40 -10.23 7.69 -5.37
N VAL A 41 -9.81 6.87 -6.33
CA VAL A 41 -9.42 5.49 -6.10
C VAL A 41 -7.94 5.33 -6.41
N VAL A 42 -7.17 4.87 -5.42
CA VAL A 42 -5.73 4.66 -5.54
C VAL A 42 -5.45 3.16 -5.59
N PHE A 43 -5.01 2.67 -6.74
CA PHE A 43 -4.48 1.32 -6.89
C PHE A 43 -3.05 1.31 -6.39
N LEU A 44 -2.83 0.72 -5.22
CA LEU A 44 -1.49 0.55 -4.66
C LEU A 44 -0.94 -0.81 -5.11
N VAL A 45 -0.15 -0.77 -6.17
CA VAL A 45 0.33 -1.94 -6.90
C VAL A 45 1.69 -2.37 -6.36
N GLY A 46 1.78 -3.58 -5.84
CA GLY A 46 3.06 -4.15 -5.40
C GLY A 46 2.93 -5.62 -5.02
N GLN A 47 3.94 -6.42 -5.35
CA GLN A 47 3.89 -7.86 -5.08
C GLN A 47 3.86 -8.11 -3.56
N PRO A 48 3.41 -9.30 -3.10
CA PRO A 48 3.51 -9.65 -1.69
C PRO A 48 4.93 -9.43 -1.15
N GLY A 49 5.05 -8.84 0.04
CA GLY A 49 6.34 -8.51 0.65
C GLY A 49 7.01 -7.21 0.16
N ALA A 50 6.47 -6.51 -0.85
CA ALA A 50 7.04 -5.25 -1.34
C ALA A 50 7.03 -4.10 -0.30
N GLY A 51 6.22 -4.18 0.75
CA GLY A 51 6.18 -3.16 1.81
C GLY A 51 5.30 -1.95 1.48
N LYS A 52 4.09 -2.19 0.94
CA LYS A 52 3.09 -1.18 0.58
C LYS A 52 2.72 -0.22 1.72
N SER A 53 2.83 -0.66 2.97
CA SER A 53 2.30 0.04 4.17
C SER A 53 2.70 1.51 4.29
N ARG A 54 3.94 1.88 3.94
CA ARG A 54 4.38 3.30 4.03
C ARG A 54 3.62 4.17 3.03
N VAL A 55 3.50 3.72 1.78
CA VAL A 55 2.76 4.45 0.75
C VAL A 55 1.27 4.45 1.09
N THR A 56 0.72 3.33 1.61
CA THR A 56 -0.64 3.29 2.15
C THR A 56 -0.87 4.38 3.19
N ALA A 57 0.04 4.52 4.17
CA ALA A 57 -0.08 5.52 5.23
C ALA A 57 -0.07 6.96 4.68
N MET A 58 0.77 7.24 3.69
CA MET A 58 0.83 8.55 3.02
C MET A 58 -0.48 8.86 2.27
N VAL A 59 -0.99 7.90 1.50
CA VAL A 59 -2.26 8.05 0.79
C VAL A 59 -3.42 8.21 1.79
N ALA A 60 -3.41 7.43 2.86
CA ALA A 60 -4.40 7.51 3.93
C ALA A 60 -4.43 8.90 4.58
N GLU A 61 -3.28 9.51 4.85
CA GLU A 61 -3.21 10.86 5.41
C GLU A 61 -3.92 11.89 4.52
N VAL A 62 -3.75 11.78 3.19
CA VAL A 62 -4.40 12.66 2.21
C VAL A 62 -5.90 12.40 2.13
N LEU A 63 -6.32 11.14 2.03
CA LEU A 63 -7.73 10.78 1.87
C LEU A 63 -8.55 11.00 3.15
N ASN A 64 -7.96 10.84 4.33
CA ASN A 64 -8.63 11.11 5.60
C ASN A 64 -9.00 12.60 5.76
N LYS A 65 -8.21 13.51 5.20
CA LYS A 65 -8.56 14.94 5.11
C LYS A 65 -9.71 15.22 4.14
N ARG A 66 -10.13 14.22 3.36
CA ARG A 66 -11.16 14.30 2.31
C ARG A 66 -12.29 13.29 2.52
N GLY A 67 -12.73 13.11 3.77
CA GLY A 67 -13.88 12.27 4.09
C GLY A 67 -13.56 10.79 4.33
N GLY A 68 -12.28 10.44 4.43
CA GLY A 68 -11.85 9.05 4.65
C GLY A 68 -11.84 8.23 3.37
N PHE A 69 -11.49 6.95 3.51
CA PHE A 69 -11.43 5.98 2.43
C PHE A 69 -11.80 4.58 2.89
N VAL A 70 -12.13 3.74 1.93
CA VAL A 70 -12.23 2.29 2.10
C VAL A 70 -10.89 1.66 1.72
N ASP A 71 -10.29 0.89 2.63
CA ASP A 71 -9.16 0.02 2.30
C ASP A 71 -9.70 -1.29 1.73
N VAL A 72 -9.52 -1.48 0.43
CA VAL A 72 -10.04 -2.64 -0.30
C VAL A 72 -8.93 -3.66 -0.44
N ASP A 73 -8.96 -4.67 0.42
CA ASP A 73 -8.01 -5.77 0.47
C ASP A 73 -8.72 -7.07 0.82
N SER A 74 -8.57 -8.08 -0.04
CA SER A 74 -9.13 -9.41 0.18
C SER A 74 -8.71 -10.03 1.52
N ASP A 75 -7.53 -9.67 2.02
CA ASP A 75 -7.00 -10.18 3.27
C ASP A 75 -7.73 -9.64 4.51
N LEU A 76 -8.41 -8.49 4.39
CA LEU A 76 -9.28 -7.94 5.43
C LEU A 76 -10.65 -8.64 5.50
N TYR A 77 -11.08 -9.27 4.40
CA TYR A 77 -12.40 -9.90 4.31
C TYR A 77 -12.39 -11.38 4.71
N LYS A 78 -11.28 -12.09 4.46
CA LYS A 78 -11.15 -13.52 4.79
C LYS A 78 -11.47 -13.86 6.27
N PRO A 79 -11.10 -13.04 7.27
CA PRO A 79 -11.46 -13.29 8.67
C PRO A 79 -12.97 -13.37 8.96
N PHE A 80 -13.83 -12.82 8.09
CA PHE A 80 -15.28 -12.92 8.24
C PHE A 80 -15.83 -14.29 7.82
N HIS A 81 -15.01 -15.17 7.24
CA HIS A 81 -15.42 -16.53 6.95
C HIS A 81 -15.67 -17.30 8.26
N PRO A 82 -16.83 -17.95 8.46
CA PRO A 82 -17.18 -18.60 9.74
C PRO A 82 -16.22 -19.69 10.21
N ARG A 83 -15.42 -20.24 9.29
CA ARG A 83 -14.40 -21.28 9.55
C ARG A 83 -12.97 -20.74 9.49
N TYR A 84 -12.76 -19.43 9.41
CA TYR A 84 -11.43 -18.84 9.21
C TYR A 84 -10.42 -19.29 10.29
N ASP A 85 -10.76 -19.11 11.57
CA ASP A 85 -9.87 -19.46 12.69
C ASP A 85 -9.60 -20.96 12.78
N GLU A 86 -10.63 -21.78 12.54
CA GLU A 86 -10.49 -23.25 12.51
C GLU A 86 -9.52 -23.69 11.41
N LEU A 87 -9.69 -23.16 10.20
CA LEU A 87 -8.85 -23.52 9.06
C LEU A 87 -7.42 -23.00 9.22
N LEU A 88 -7.25 -21.81 9.78
CA LEU A 88 -5.94 -21.21 10.03
C LEU A 88 -5.15 -21.98 11.09
N ALA A 89 -5.81 -22.51 12.11
CA ALA A 89 -5.18 -23.35 13.13
C ALA A 89 -4.79 -24.74 12.60
N GLN A 90 -5.49 -25.25 11.57
CA GLN A 90 -5.18 -26.55 10.97
C GLN A 90 -4.02 -26.47 9.98
N ASP A 91 -4.12 -25.59 8.98
CA ASP A 91 -3.10 -25.42 7.93
C ASP A 91 -3.34 -24.07 7.20
N ASP A 92 -2.36 -23.17 7.29
CA ASP A 92 -2.44 -21.83 6.70
C ASP A 92 -2.58 -21.84 5.17
N LYS A 93 -2.04 -22.85 4.49
CA LYS A 93 -2.17 -23.05 3.04
C LYS A 93 -3.56 -23.55 2.68
N LEU A 94 -4.13 -24.47 3.47
CA LEU A 94 -5.51 -24.93 3.25
C LEU A 94 -6.51 -23.81 3.49
N MET A 95 -6.34 -23.03 4.55
CA MET A 95 -7.16 -21.84 4.82
C MET A 95 -7.17 -20.89 3.61
N ALA A 96 -6.00 -20.60 3.04
CA ALA A 96 -5.90 -19.71 1.89
C ALA A 96 -6.58 -20.26 0.64
N ALA A 97 -6.61 -21.58 0.45
CA ALA A 97 -7.31 -22.22 -0.65
C ALA A 97 -8.84 -22.16 -0.46
N TYR A 98 -9.32 -22.50 0.73
CA TYR A 98 -10.75 -22.60 1.04
C TYR A 98 -11.47 -21.25 1.13
N THR A 99 -10.81 -20.22 1.64
CA THR A 99 -11.42 -18.88 1.76
C THR A 99 -11.25 -18.00 0.52
N ARG A 100 -10.55 -18.48 -0.52
CA ARG A 100 -10.21 -17.71 -1.72
C ARG A 100 -11.44 -17.25 -2.51
N ALA A 101 -12.40 -18.16 -2.72
CA ALA A 101 -13.58 -17.88 -3.54
C ALA A 101 -14.49 -16.84 -2.86
N ASP A 102 -14.82 -17.05 -1.59
CA ASP A 102 -15.60 -16.10 -0.78
C ASP A 102 -14.90 -14.75 -0.64
N GLY A 103 -13.58 -14.75 -0.39
CA GLY A 103 -12.78 -13.52 -0.34
C GLY A 103 -12.79 -12.73 -1.65
N ARG A 104 -12.77 -13.41 -2.81
CA ARG A 104 -12.91 -12.76 -4.12
C ARG A 104 -14.32 -12.22 -4.36
N SER A 105 -15.35 -12.95 -3.94
CA SER A 105 -16.74 -12.48 -3.98
C SER A 105 -16.89 -11.18 -3.16
N TRP A 106 -16.40 -11.17 -1.92
CA TRP A 106 -16.45 -9.97 -1.06
C TRP A 106 -15.62 -8.81 -1.62
N MET A 107 -14.46 -9.08 -2.22
CA MET A 107 -13.67 -8.05 -2.91
C MET A 107 -14.46 -7.40 -4.06
N ALA A 108 -15.16 -8.20 -4.89
CA ALA A 108 -15.98 -7.68 -5.98
C ALA A 108 -17.14 -6.82 -5.45
N LYS A 109 -17.81 -7.26 -4.39
CA LYS A 109 -18.87 -6.49 -3.72
C LYS A 109 -18.35 -5.21 -3.07
N ALA A 110 -17.14 -5.21 -2.51
CA ALA A 110 -16.51 -4.02 -1.97
C ALA A 110 -16.23 -2.98 -3.06
N HIS A 111 -15.75 -3.41 -4.24
CA HIS A 111 -15.58 -2.52 -5.40
C HIS A 111 -16.91 -1.89 -5.84
N GLU A 112 -17.98 -2.69 -5.90
CA GLU A 112 -19.33 -2.22 -6.23
C GLU A 112 -19.84 -1.21 -5.20
N TYR A 113 -19.76 -1.56 -3.91
CA TYR A 113 -20.15 -0.68 -2.81
C TYR A 113 -19.44 0.68 -2.86
N VAL A 114 -18.11 0.69 -3.08
CA VAL A 114 -17.33 1.94 -3.21
C VAL A 114 -17.85 2.79 -4.36
N ARG A 115 -18.15 2.18 -5.52
CA ARG A 115 -18.66 2.90 -6.71
C ARG A 115 -20.05 3.48 -6.47
N GLU A 116 -20.98 2.67 -5.96
CA GLU A 116 -22.36 3.08 -5.66
C GLU A 116 -22.43 4.22 -4.65
N HIS A 117 -21.59 4.16 -3.62
CA HIS A 117 -21.58 5.14 -2.53
C HIS A 117 -20.61 6.31 -2.77
N ARG A 118 -19.93 6.35 -3.92
CA ARG A 118 -18.97 7.39 -4.33
C ARG A 118 -17.91 7.68 -3.27
N LEU A 119 -17.33 6.64 -2.69
CA LEU A 119 -16.34 6.75 -1.61
C LEU A 119 -14.92 6.79 -2.17
N ASN A 120 -14.00 7.50 -1.51
CA ASN A 120 -12.58 7.30 -1.82
C ASN A 120 -12.17 5.86 -1.44
N ALA A 121 -11.19 5.31 -2.15
CA ALA A 121 -10.68 3.98 -1.84
C ALA A 121 -9.19 3.84 -2.11
N VAL A 122 -8.56 2.94 -1.36
CA VAL A 122 -7.23 2.41 -1.65
C VAL A 122 -7.40 0.93 -1.96
N ILE A 123 -6.97 0.50 -3.14
CA ILE A 123 -7.05 -0.89 -3.58
C ILE A 123 -5.67 -1.52 -3.39
N GLN A 124 -5.56 -2.53 -2.52
CA GLN A 124 -4.32 -3.27 -2.32
C GLN A 124 -4.12 -4.28 -3.45
N GLU A 125 -3.38 -3.88 -4.48
CA GLU A 125 -3.23 -4.68 -5.70
C GLU A 125 -1.88 -5.44 -5.71
N THR A 126 -1.92 -6.68 -6.19
CA THR A 126 -0.75 -7.56 -6.36
C THR A 126 -0.52 -7.95 -7.83
N SER A 127 -1.43 -7.58 -8.73
CA SER A 127 -1.41 -7.77 -10.17
C SER A 127 -1.15 -9.21 -10.62
N GLN A 128 -1.86 -10.18 -10.02
CA GLN A 128 -1.81 -11.56 -10.53
C GLN A 128 -2.51 -11.73 -11.89
N ASP A 129 -3.48 -10.85 -12.19
CA ASP A 129 -4.24 -10.79 -13.43
C ASP A 129 -4.36 -9.33 -13.88
N ALA A 130 -3.38 -8.88 -14.67
CA ALA A 130 -3.31 -7.50 -15.14
C ALA A 130 -4.53 -7.08 -15.99
N VAL A 131 -5.15 -8.01 -16.71
CA VAL A 131 -6.36 -7.75 -17.53
C VAL A 131 -7.55 -7.43 -16.62
N ALA A 132 -7.74 -8.22 -15.57
CA ALA A 132 -8.81 -7.98 -14.60
C ALA A 132 -8.62 -6.66 -13.84
N VAL A 133 -7.38 -6.30 -13.51
CA VAL A 133 -7.07 -5.01 -12.87
C VAL A 133 -7.36 -3.85 -13.80
N GLU A 134 -6.89 -3.90 -15.06
CA GLU A 134 -7.18 -2.88 -16.08
C GLU A 134 -8.70 -2.66 -16.24
N ARG A 135 -9.48 -3.74 -16.35
CA ARG A 135 -10.95 -3.68 -16.43
C ARG A 135 -11.55 -3.00 -15.19
N THR A 136 -11.02 -3.28 -14.02
CA THR A 136 -11.49 -2.66 -12.77
C THR A 136 -11.18 -1.17 -12.73
N MET A 137 -9.98 -0.75 -13.16
CA MET A 137 -9.60 0.66 -13.28
C MET A 137 -10.51 1.41 -14.27
N LEU A 138 -10.78 0.82 -15.44
CA LEU A 138 -11.70 1.39 -16.42
C LEU A 138 -13.13 1.54 -15.87
N ALA A 139 -13.62 0.56 -15.11
CA ALA A 139 -14.94 0.64 -14.47
C ALA A 139 -15.03 1.79 -13.46
N TYR A 140 -13.97 2.06 -12.69
CA TYR A 140 -13.92 3.23 -11.81
C TYR A 140 -13.92 4.54 -12.60
N ARG A 141 -13.10 4.63 -13.66
CA ARG A 141 -13.05 5.80 -14.55
C ARG A 141 -14.43 6.09 -15.14
N GLN A 142 -15.12 5.06 -15.65
CA GLN A 142 -16.48 5.17 -16.19
C GLN A 142 -17.51 5.63 -15.13
N ALA A 143 -17.31 5.26 -13.86
CA ALA A 143 -18.13 5.73 -12.74
C ALA A 143 -17.79 7.17 -12.27
N GLY A 144 -16.89 7.87 -12.97
CA GLY A 144 -16.50 9.26 -12.69
C GLY A 144 -15.53 9.40 -11.52
N PHE A 145 -14.75 8.37 -11.22
CA PHE A 145 -13.67 8.44 -10.23
C PHE A 145 -12.41 9.01 -10.85
N ARG A 146 -11.62 9.73 -10.04
CA ARG A 146 -10.20 9.96 -10.33
C ARG A 146 -9.44 8.68 -9.99
N VAL A 147 -8.78 8.09 -10.98
CA VAL A 147 -8.04 6.83 -10.83
C VAL A 147 -6.55 7.11 -10.75
N GLU A 148 -5.91 6.68 -9.66
CA GLU A 148 -4.45 6.80 -9.49
C GLU A 148 -3.84 5.41 -9.35
N ALA A 149 -2.66 5.18 -9.92
CA ALA A 149 -1.93 3.93 -9.76
C ALA A 149 -0.53 4.20 -9.21
N MET A 150 -0.29 3.73 -7.99
CA MET A 150 0.97 3.89 -7.27
C MET A 150 1.69 2.55 -7.22
N PHE A 151 2.79 2.43 -7.94
CA PHE A 151 3.59 1.21 -8.06
C PHE A 151 4.73 1.22 -7.06
N LEU A 152 4.90 0.12 -6.31
CA LEU A 152 6.12 -0.15 -5.57
C LEU A 152 7.07 -0.97 -6.43
N ALA A 153 8.17 -0.35 -6.85
CA ALA A 153 9.24 -1.02 -7.57
C ALA A 153 10.27 -1.55 -6.58
N VAL A 154 10.13 -2.83 -6.25
CA VAL A 154 10.96 -3.54 -5.27
C VAL A 154 11.53 -4.79 -5.91
N SER A 155 12.83 -5.02 -5.72
CA SER A 155 13.52 -6.22 -6.22
C SER A 155 12.88 -7.51 -5.70
N GLN A 156 13.03 -8.60 -6.46
CA GLN A 156 12.46 -9.90 -6.08
C GLN A 156 13.03 -10.37 -4.73
N ALA A 157 14.35 -10.22 -4.53
CA ALA A 157 15.02 -10.57 -3.29
C ALA A 157 14.40 -9.88 -2.06
N GLN A 158 14.19 -8.55 -2.13
CA GLN A 158 13.60 -7.79 -1.02
C GLN A 158 12.15 -8.17 -0.76
N SER A 159 11.35 -8.42 -1.81
CA SER A 159 9.96 -8.85 -1.61
C SER A 159 9.86 -10.28 -1.06
N ASP A 160 10.69 -11.20 -1.53
CA ASP A 160 10.70 -12.58 -1.04
C ASP A 160 11.18 -12.65 0.42
N GLN A 161 12.23 -11.91 0.77
CA GLN A 161 12.62 -11.72 2.17
C GLN A 161 11.46 -11.11 2.98
N GLY A 162 10.77 -10.11 2.44
CA GLY A 162 9.63 -9.48 3.09
C GLY A 162 8.48 -10.46 3.38
N ILE A 163 8.21 -11.42 2.49
CA ILE A 163 7.23 -12.49 2.71
C ILE A 163 7.66 -13.37 3.89
N VAL A 164 8.91 -13.83 3.90
CA VAL A 164 9.42 -14.72 4.96
C VAL A 164 9.47 -13.99 6.30
N ASN A 165 9.95 -12.74 6.30
CA ASN A 165 10.04 -11.92 7.50
C ASN A 165 8.66 -11.65 8.13
N ARG A 166 7.67 -11.29 7.30
CA ARG A 166 6.30 -11.09 7.78
C ARG A 166 5.71 -12.37 8.36
N TYR A 167 5.95 -13.51 7.72
CA TYR A 167 5.49 -14.80 8.23
C TYR A 167 6.12 -15.12 9.58
N PHE A 168 7.44 -14.94 9.71
CA PHE A 168 8.17 -15.10 10.96
C PHE A 168 7.58 -14.23 12.09
N GLU A 169 7.35 -12.94 11.81
CA GLU A 169 6.76 -12.00 12.77
C GLU A 169 5.34 -12.41 13.18
N GLN A 170 4.49 -12.85 12.24
CA GLN A 170 3.14 -13.32 12.55
C GLN A 170 3.16 -14.57 13.45
N VAL A 171 4.00 -15.55 13.14
CA VAL A 171 4.14 -16.77 13.95
C VAL A 171 4.64 -16.42 15.35
N ALA A 172 5.62 -15.53 15.47
CA ALA A 172 6.14 -15.08 16.77
C ALA A 172 5.09 -14.35 17.61
N GLU A 173 4.25 -13.50 16.99
CA GLU A 173 3.23 -12.71 17.69
C GLU A 173 1.97 -13.51 18.04
N ARG A 174 1.53 -14.44 17.17
CA ARG A 174 0.18 -15.03 17.20
C ARG A 174 0.19 -16.56 17.30
N GLY A 175 1.36 -17.19 17.23
CA GLY A 175 1.52 -18.65 17.13
C GLY A 175 1.22 -19.23 15.75
N HIS A 176 0.73 -18.41 14.81
CA HIS A 176 0.41 -18.81 13.44
C HIS A 176 0.62 -17.63 12.48
N GLY A 177 0.89 -17.92 11.21
CA GLY A 177 1.09 -16.91 10.17
C GLY A 177 0.50 -17.35 8.84
N ARG A 178 0.41 -16.43 7.87
CA ARG A 178 -0.04 -16.75 6.51
C ARG A 178 1.13 -16.64 5.55
N LEU A 179 1.67 -17.78 5.16
CA LEU A 179 2.76 -17.81 4.20
C LEU A 179 2.23 -17.64 2.77
N THR A 180 2.70 -16.60 2.07
CA THR A 180 2.42 -16.46 0.64
C THR A 180 3.11 -17.59 -0.12
N VAL A 181 2.33 -18.33 -0.92
CA VAL A 181 2.86 -19.33 -1.87
C VAL A 181 3.77 -18.65 -2.89
N GLN A 182 4.99 -19.15 -3.06
CA GLN A 182 6.01 -18.50 -3.91
C GLN A 182 5.53 -18.30 -5.35
N ALA A 183 4.91 -19.32 -5.97
CA ALA A 183 4.38 -19.19 -7.33
C ALA A 183 3.37 -18.04 -7.50
N ASN A 184 2.57 -17.74 -6.47
CA ASN A 184 1.66 -16.59 -6.48
C ASN A 184 2.42 -15.26 -6.41
N ALA A 185 3.50 -15.20 -5.61
CA ALA A 185 4.36 -14.03 -5.52
C ALA A 185 5.12 -13.78 -6.84
N ASP A 186 5.62 -14.84 -7.48
CA ASP A 186 6.31 -14.77 -8.78
C ASP A 186 5.36 -14.34 -9.91
N GLN A 187 4.11 -14.82 -9.87
CA GLN A 187 3.06 -14.36 -10.78
C GLN A 187 2.78 -12.87 -10.59
N SER A 188 2.60 -12.42 -9.35
CA SER A 188 2.45 -11.00 -9.02
C SER A 188 3.63 -10.16 -9.48
N TYR A 189 4.86 -10.64 -9.24
CA TYR A 189 6.08 -9.93 -9.63
C TYR A 189 6.11 -9.62 -11.13
N ARG A 190 5.79 -10.61 -11.97
CA ARG A 190 5.68 -10.45 -13.43
C ARG A 190 4.49 -9.60 -13.85
N GLY A 191 3.30 -9.91 -13.32
CA GLY A 191 2.06 -9.25 -13.72
C GLY A 191 1.98 -7.76 -13.36
N ILE A 192 2.82 -7.26 -12.46
CA ILE A 192 2.99 -5.82 -12.23
C ILE A 192 3.53 -5.11 -13.47
N LEU A 193 4.47 -5.72 -14.19
CA LEU A 193 5.00 -5.14 -15.41
C LEU A 193 3.98 -5.22 -16.55
N ASP A 194 3.23 -6.32 -16.63
CA ASP A 194 2.15 -6.47 -17.62
C ASP A 194 1.04 -5.42 -17.40
N LEU A 195 0.74 -5.10 -16.14
CA LEU A 195 -0.18 -4.01 -15.80
C LEU A 195 0.40 -2.63 -16.16
N ALA A 196 1.70 -2.43 -15.97
CA ALA A 196 2.35 -1.17 -16.33
C ALA A 196 2.21 -0.89 -17.84
N ASP A 197 2.45 -1.87 -18.71
CA ASP A 197 2.26 -1.73 -20.17
C ASP A 197 0.80 -1.40 -20.51
N ARG A 198 -0.14 -2.11 -19.89
CA ARG A 198 -1.58 -1.89 -20.10
C ARG A 198 -1.99 -0.49 -19.71
N ILE A 199 -1.48 0.03 -18.60
CA ILE A 199 -1.78 1.39 -18.17
C ILE A 199 -1.23 2.41 -19.18
N ASP A 200 0.01 2.23 -19.63
CA ASP A 200 0.62 3.12 -20.62
C ASP A 200 -0.18 3.16 -21.94
N VAL A 201 -0.69 2.00 -22.40
CA VAL A 201 -1.47 1.87 -23.64
C VAL A 201 -2.92 2.34 -23.49
N ALA A 202 -3.67 1.80 -22.52
CA ALA A 202 -5.10 2.00 -22.37
C ALA A 202 -5.45 3.28 -21.58
N ARG A 203 -4.49 3.85 -20.84
CA ARG A 203 -4.66 5.05 -20.00
C ARG A 203 -5.88 4.96 -19.06
N PRO A 204 -6.05 3.88 -18.29
CA PRO A 204 -7.16 3.75 -17.36
C PRO A 204 -6.96 4.60 -16.09
N ALA A 205 -5.72 5.00 -15.78
CA ALA A 205 -5.37 5.89 -14.68
C ALA A 205 -5.21 7.34 -15.15
N ASP A 206 -5.63 8.29 -14.32
CA ASP A 206 -5.35 9.72 -14.49
C ASP A 206 -3.93 10.07 -14.05
N GLN A 207 -3.37 9.34 -13.09
CA GLN A 207 -2.01 9.55 -12.60
C GLN A 207 -1.34 8.21 -12.29
N VAL A 208 -0.06 8.11 -12.62
CA VAL A 208 0.81 6.99 -12.26
C VAL A 208 2.03 7.50 -11.50
N ALA A 209 2.51 6.69 -10.55
CA ALA A 209 3.74 6.98 -9.83
C ALA A 209 4.48 5.68 -9.48
N VAL A 210 5.81 5.72 -9.47
CA VAL A 210 6.66 4.60 -9.03
C VAL A 210 7.43 5.02 -7.79
N PHE A 211 7.37 4.21 -6.74
CA PHE A 211 8.03 4.41 -5.46
C PHE A 211 9.04 3.30 -5.19
N ARG A 212 10.11 3.65 -4.49
CA ARG A 212 11.00 2.68 -3.86
C ARG A 212 10.44 2.26 -2.49
N ARG A 213 10.83 1.08 -2.03
CA ARG A 213 10.49 0.60 -0.69
C ARG A 213 11.01 1.58 0.37
N GLY A 214 10.14 1.99 1.29
CA GLY A 214 10.52 2.82 2.44
C GLY A 214 10.68 4.31 2.13
N GLU A 215 10.52 4.74 0.88
CA GLU A 215 10.56 6.15 0.49
C GLU A 215 9.15 6.74 0.36
N GLY A 216 9.06 8.07 0.50
CA GLY A 216 7.80 8.80 0.27
C GLY A 216 7.76 9.62 -1.02
N ALA A 217 8.91 9.82 -1.67
CA ALA A 217 8.97 10.54 -2.94
C ALA A 217 8.94 9.53 -4.10
N PRO A 218 8.14 9.78 -5.16
CA PRO A 218 8.17 8.95 -6.34
C PRO A 218 9.46 9.15 -7.15
N ARG A 219 9.91 8.10 -7.83
CA ARG A 219 11.04 8.10 -8.78
C ARG A 219 10.60 8.28 -10.23
N TYR A 220 9.32 8.06 -10.49
CA TYR A 220 8.66 8.33 -11.77
C TYR A 220 7.24 8.80 -11.49
N THR A 221 6.76 9.75 -12.28
CA THR A 221 5.36 10.17 -12.29
C THR A 221 4.94 10.51 -13.71
N ASN A 222 3.72 10.18 -14.08
CA ASN A 222 3.09 10.69 -15.30
C ASN A 222 1.60 10.91 -15.04
N THR A 223 1.00 11.86 -15.75
CA THR A 223 -0.39 12.24 -15.58
C THR A 223 -1.05 12.32 -16.96
N VAL A 224 -2.32 11.92 -17.04
CA VAL A 224 -3.14 12.10 -18.24
C VAL A 224 -3.74 13.51 -18.23
N THR A 225 -3.59 14.24 -19.33
CA THR A 225 -4.23 15.54 -19.55
C THR A 225 -4.80 15.57 -20.95
N ALA A 226 -6.07 15.99 -21.08
CA ALA A 226 -6.80 15.96 -22.35
C ALA A 226 -6.72 14.59 -23.07
N GLY A 227 -6.77 13.49 -22.31
CA GLY A 227 -6.77 12.12 -22.84
C GLY A 227 -5.40 11.58 -23.29
N ARG A 228 -4.32 12.34 -23.10
CA ARG A 228 -2.95 11.94 -23.45
C ARG A 228 -2.03 12.02 -22.23
N TRP A 229 -0.98 11.21 -22.22
CA TRP A 229 0.09 11.37 -21.24
C TRP A 229 0.78 12.71 -21.40
N GLN A 230 1.15 13.35 -20.29
CA GLN A 230 1.92 14.60 -20.30
C GLN A 230 3.37 14.39 -20.74
N SER A 231 3.92 13.20 -20.50
CA SER A 231 5.26 12.79 -20.94
C SER A 231 5.18 11.44 -21.65
N GLU A 232 6.21 11.08 -22.41
CA GLU A 232 6.28 9.76 -23.05
C GLU A 232 6.02 8.64 -22.01
N PRO A 233 5.13 7.68 -22.32
CA PRO A 233 4.85 6.56 -21.42
C PRO A 233 6.11 5.73 -21.21
N GLY A 234 6.32 5.29 -19.98
CA GLY A 234 7.54 4.58 -19.58
C GLY A 234 7.40 3.91 -18.22
N LEU A 235 6.18 3.53 -17.84
CA LEU A 235 5.88 3.01 -16.51
C LEU A 235 6.58 1.66 -16.28
N ARG A 236 6.56 0.75 -17.27
CA ARG A 236 7.31 -0.52 -17.19
C ARG A 236 8.79 -0.27 -16.96
N ALA A 237 9.40 0.57 -17.79
CA ALA A 237 10.83 0.85 -17.74
C ALA A 237 11.22 1.49 -16.40
N ALA A 238 10.38 2.37 -15.85
CA ALA A 238 10.59 2.94 -14.53
C ALA A 238 10.55 1.88 -13.42
N VAL A 239 9.61 0.93 -13.47
CA VAL A 239 9.55 -0.18 -12.51
C VAL A 239 10.74 -1.12 -12.64
N GLU A 240 11.15 -1.47 -13.86
CA GLU A 240 12.30 -2.35 -14.13
C GLU A 240 13.62 -1.69 -13.64
N THR A 241 13.82 -0.42 -13.95
CA THR A 241 14.99 0.36 -13.51
C THR A 241 15.17 0.29 -12.00
N GLU A 242 14.07 0.46 -11.26
CA GLU A 242 14.11 0.46 -9.80
C GLU A 242 14.17 -0.94 -9.19
N ARG A 243 13.74 -1.98 -9.91
CA ARG A 243 13.89 -3.39 -9.50
C ARG A 243 15.31 -3.91 -9.66
N SER A 244 16.03 -3.47 -10.68
CA SER A 244 17.35 -4.00 -11.04
C SER A 244 18.52 -3.11 -10.61
N ARG A 245 18.27 -1.92 -10.05
CA ARG A 245 19.35 -1.04 -9.62
C ARG A 245 20.19 -1.67 -8.49
N PRO A 246 21.48 -1.31 -8.40
CA PRO A 246 22.25 -1.56 -7.20
C PRO A 246 21.61 -0.91 -5.97
N TRP A 247 21.68 -1.62 -4.85
CA TRP A 247 21.24 -1.18 -3.54
C TRP A 247 22.26 -0.26 -2.90
N THR A 248 21.81 0.68 -2.08
CA THR A 248 22.72 1.48 -1.25
C THR A 248 23.42 0.60 -0.21
N ALA A 249 24.46 1.14 0.42
CA ALA A 249 25.14 0.47 1.51
C ALA A 249 24.16 0.18 2.66
N LYS A 250 23.29 1.14 2.98
CA LYS A 250 22.22 0.96 3.99
C LYS A 250 21.25 -0.14 3.61
N GLU A 251 20.73 -0.16 2.39
CA GLU A 251 19.78 -1.20 1.95
C GLU A 251 20.41 -2.59 2.00
N SER A 252 21.68 -2.70 1.62
CA SER A 252 22.44 -3.95 1.68
C SER A 252 22.69 -4.41 3.12
N ALA A 253 22.95 -3.48 4.04
CA ALA A 253 23.10 -3.76 5.46
C ALA A 253 21.78 -4.20 6.11
N ASP A 254 20.69 -3.47 5.86
CA ASP A 254 19.35 -3.80 6.36
C ASP A 254 18.91 -5.19 5.87
N PHE A 255 19.14 -5.50 4.59
CA PHE A 255 18.85 -6.82 4.02
C PHE A 255 19.64 -7.95 4.70
N ARG A 256 20.95 -7.75 4.94
CA ARG A 256 21.80 -8.72 5.67
C ARG A 256 21.32 -8.93 7.10
N ALA A 257 20.94 -7.86 7.79
CA ALA A 257 20.45 -7.95 9.15
C ALA A 257 19.16 -8.79 9.23
N VAL A 258 18.24 -8.61 8.28
CA VAL A 258 17.02 -9.43 8.21
C VAL A 258 17.35 -10.88 7.83
N GLN A 259 18.21 -11.14 6.84
CA GLN A 259 18.65 -12.51 6.52
C GLN A 259 19.25 -13.22 7.74
N HIS A 260 20.13 -12.53 8.47
CA HIS A 260 20.74 -13.06 9.67
C HIS A 260 19.69 -13.37 10.74
N LYS A 261 18.77 -12.43 11.03
CA LYS A 261 17.65 -12.65 11.94
C LYS A 261 16.87 -13.92 11.58
N LEU A 262 16.50 -14.08 10.31
CA LEU A 262 15.71 -15.22 9.86
C LEU A 262 16.49 -16.54 9.99
N ARG A 263 17.77 -16.57 9.65
CA ARG A 263 18.61 -17.77 9.83
C ARG A 263 18.83 -18.16 11.29
N THR A 264 18.90 -17.17 12.18
CA THR A 264 19.10 -17.40 13.61
C THR A 264 17.86 -17.96 14.28
N HIS A 265 16.67 -17.53 13.86
CA HIS A 265 15.42 -17.83 14.58
C HIS A 265 14.48 -18.79 13.85
N MET A 266 14.67 -19.04 12.56
CA MET A 266 13.86 -20.00 11.81
C MET A 266 14.55 -21.36 11.74
N GLY A 267 13.75 -22.43 11.64
CA GLY A 267 14.27 -23.79 11.56
C GLY A 267 15.00 -24.11 10.24
N PRO A 268 15.75 -25.22 10.20
CA PRO A 268 16.57 -25.61 9.05
C PRO A 268 15.77 -25.79 7.76
N GLU A 269 14.46 -26.05 7.83
CA GLU A 269 13.55 -26.15 6.70
C GLU A 269 13.46 -24.86 5.85
N TRP A 270 13.93 -23.72 6.38
CA TRP A 270 13.96 -22.44 5.66
C TRP A 270 15.26 -22.16 4.92
N SER A 271 16.32 -22.95 5.16
CA SER A 271 17.68 -22.67 4.66
C SER A 271 17.70 -22.51 3.14
N GLU A 272 17.14 -23.46 2.41
CA GLU A 272 17.12 -23.45 0.95
C GLU A 272 16.38 -22.22 0.39
N ARG A 273 15.30 -21.79 1.05
CA ARG A 273 14.56 -20.58 0.65
C ARG A 273 15.36 -19.32 0.92
N LEU A 274 16.05 -19.24 2.07
CA LEU A 274 16.90 -18.10 2.42
C LEU A 274 18.14 -18.02 1.52
N ASP A 275 18.70 -19.15 1.11
CA ASP A 275 19.82 -19.22 0.15
C ASP A 275 19.40 -18.71 -1.23
N ARG A 276 18.21 -19.09 -1.72
CA ARG A 276 17.66 -18.52 -2.97
C ARG A 276 17.48 -17.00 -2.88
N ILE A 277 17.02 -16.50 -1.74
CA ILE A 277 16.84 -15.06 -1.52
C ILE A 277 18.19 -14.34 -1.56
N ASP A 278 19.25 -14.92 -0.98
CA ASP A 278 20.61 -14.38 -1.07
C ASP A 278 21.15 -14.41 -2.51
N ALA A 279 20.88 -15.47 -3.26
CA ALA A 279 21.28 -15.56 -4.66
C ALA A 279 20.63 -14.48 -5.53
N LEU A 280 19.34 -14.17 -5.30
CA LEU A 280 18.64 -13.06 -5.96
C LEU A 280 19.22 -11.69 -5.58
N ALA A 281 19.75 -11.55 -4.37
CA ALA A 281 20.32 -10.31 -3.86
C ALA A 281 21.76 -10.06 -4.33
N ALA A 282 22.52 -11.12 -4.65
CA ALA A 282 23.97 -11.05 -4.88
C ALA A 282 24.39 -10.00 -5.92
N GLY A 283 23.64 -9.86 -7.02
CA GLY A 283 23.92 -8.87 -8.06
C GLY A 283 23.44 -7.44 -7.77
N LEU A 284 22.65 -7.26 -6.71
CA LEU A 284 22.06 -5.97 -6.32
C LEU A 284 22.80 -5.34 -5.16
N MET A 285 23.41 -6.14 -4.29
CA MET A 285 24.03 -5.65 -3.05
C MET A 285 25.31 -4.86 -3.30
N THR A 286 25.47 -3.74 -2.58
CA THR A 286 26.76 -3.07 -2.46
C THR A 286 27.68 -3.88 -1.51
N PRO A 287 28.93 -4.18 -1.92
CA PRO A 287 29.90 -4.83 -1.06
C PRO A 287 30.15 -4.05 0.23
N ALA A 288 30.36 -4.75 1.34
CA ALA A 288 30.69 -4.10 2.61
C ALA A 288 32.01 -3.32 2.47
N GLY A 289 32.02 -2.05 2.87
CA GLY A 289 33.22 -1.20 2.86
C GLY A 289 33.44 -0.33 1.62
N GLN A 290 32.54 -0.33 0.63
CA GLN A 290 32.60 0.63 -0.48
C GLN A 290 31.80 1.92 -0.15
N PRO A 291 32.36 3.12 -0.40
CA PRO A 291 31.63 4.38 -0.19
C PRO A 291 30.43 4.48 -1.14
N GLU A 292 29.36 5.14 -0.67
CA GLU A 292 28.14 5.31 -1.45
C GLU A 292 28.44 6.02 -2.78
N ARG A 293 28.12 5.37 -3.90
CA ARG A 293 28.01 6.06 -5.18
C ARG A 293 26.67 6.81 -5.16
N GLY A 294 26.74 8.13 -4.99
CA GLY A 294 25.58 9.02 -5.08
C GLY A 294 24.82 8.85 -6.41
N PRO A 295 23.57 9.33 -6.50
CA PRO A 295 22.77 9.17 -7.71
C PRO A 295 23.50 9.77 -8.91
N ALA A 296 23.80 8.93 -9.91
CA ALA A 296 24.37 9.37 -11.17
C ALA A 296 23.40 10.36 -11.81
N ALA A 297 23.76 11.65 -11.81
CA ALA A 297 23.09 12.66 -12.61
C ALA A 297 23.15 12.20 -14.07
N ALA A 298 22.00 11.81 -14.62
CA ALA A 298 21.86 11.46 -16.02
C ALA A 298 22.44 12.58 -16.89
N ALA A 299 23.23 12.17 -17.89
CA ALA A 299 24.02 13.00 -18.77
C ALA A 299 23.23 14.20 -19.32
N ARG A 300 23.73 15.41 -19.08
CA ARG A 300 23.34 16.58 -19.88
C ARG A 300 23.88 16.39 -21.29
N ALA A 301 22.97 16.19 -22.24
CA ALA A 301 23.27 16.28 -23.66
C ALA A 301 23.90 17.65 -23.96
N ARG A 302 25.09 17.62 -24.54
CA ARG A 302 25.77 18.80 -25.09
C ARG A 302 24.99 19.23 -26.34
N SER A 303 24.20 20.30 -26.22
CA SER A 303 23.73 21.05 -27.38
C SER A 303 24.76 22.12 -27.71
N THR A 304 25.37 21.99 -28.89
CA THR A 304 26.29 22.97 -29.48
C THR A 304 25.49 24.05 -30.18
N THR A 305 25.51 25.28 -29.65
CA THR A 305 25.23 26.49 -30.44
C THR A 305 26.05 27.66 -29.87
N PRO A 306 26.86 28.38 -30.67
CA PRO A 306 27.62 29.53 -30.18
C PRO A 306 26.74 30.78 -30.18
N GLY A 307 26.67 31.48 -29.04
CA GLY A 307 25.98 32.76 -28.88
C GLY A 307 26.85 33.76 -28.13
N THR A 308 27.19 34.83 -28.84
CA THR A 308 28.00 36.01 -28.50
C THR A 308 27.59 36.72 -27.19
N PRO A 309 28.53 37.31 -26.41
CA PRO A 309 28.22 37.98 -25.14
C PRO A 309 27.90 39.47 -25.32
N PRO A 310 27.08 40.07 -24.45
CA PRO A 310 27.12 41.51 -24.17
C PRO A 310 27.76 41.80 -22.80
N GLY A 311 28.58 42.84 -22.75
CA GLY A 311 29.30 43.30 -21.56
C GLY A 311 28.56 44.32 -20.68
N THR A 312 29.09 44.42 -19.45
CA THR A 312 29.31 45.63 -18.61
C THR A 312 28.13 46.57 -18.23
N THR A 313 27.65 46.40 -16.99
CA THR A 313 27.48 47.35 -15.81
C THR A 313 27.45 48.90 -16.00
N PRO A 314 27.09 49.73 -14.97
CA PRO A 314 25.98 49.75 -13.99
C PRO A 314 25.42 51.20 -13.69
N GLY A 315 24.41 51.36 -12.80
CA GLY A 315 23.93 52.65 -12.21
C GLY A 315 22.45 52.93 -12.54
N THR A 316 21.55 53.51 -11.72
CA THR A 316 21.64 54.49 -10.63
C THR A 316 20.27 54.55 -9.92
N THR A 317 20.22 54.68 -8.58
CA THR A 317 19.08 55.21 -7.77
C THR A 317 19.41 56.66 -7.38
N PRO A 318 18.47 57.62 -7.09
CA PRO A 318 17.48 57.52 -5.99
C PRO A 318 16.19 58.41 -6.05
N GLY A 319 15.30 58.25 -5.05
CA GLY A 319 14.27 59.22 -4.61
C GLY A 319 12.81 58.79 -4.89
N THR A 320 11.78 58.97 -4.04
CA THR A 320 11.57 59.72 -2.80
C THR A 320 10.23 59.25 -2.17
N THR A 321 10.17 59.00 -0.86
CA THR A 321 8.94 59.00 -0.02
C THR A 321 8.98 60.31 0.81
N PRO A 322 7.88 60.91 1.34
CA PRO A 322 6.97 60.26 2.30
C PRO A 322 5.50 60.77 2.34
N GLY A 323 4.61 60.00 2.99
CA GLY A 323 3.26 60.44 3.33
C GLY A 323 2.68 59.63 4.48
N THR A 324 2.36 60.32 5.57
CA THR A 324 2.23 59.86 6.95
C THR A 324 0.80 59.40 7.32
N THR A 325 0.71 58.43 8.22
CA THR A 325 -0.41 57.94 9.08
C THR A 325 -0.87 59.02 10.11
N PRO A 326 -1.64 58.78 11.22
CA PRO A 326 -2.54 57.69 11.69
C PRO A 326 -3.82 58.15 12.46
N ARG A 327 -4.77 57.22 12.77
CA ARG A 327 -5.51 57.05 14.06
C ARG A 327 -6.69 56.06 13.87
N ALA A 328 -7.20 55.28 14.83
CA ALA A 328 -7.00 55.15 16.27
C ALA A 328 -7.39 53.71 16.74
N THR A 329 -6.84 53.30 17.88
CA THR A 329 -7.06 52.07 18.65
C THR A 329 -8.11 52.30 19.79
N PRO A 330 -8.19 51.52 20.89
CA PRO A 330 -9.15 50.43 21.12
C PRO A 330 -9.97 50.59 22.43
N GLY A 331 -10.87 49.66 22.72
CA GLY A 331 -11.57 49.58 24.01
C GLY A 331 -11.50 48.18 24.62
N THR A 332 -10.91 48.10 25.82
CA THR A 332 -11.08 47.01 26.81
C THR A 332 -11.51 47.65 28.13
N PRO A 333 -12.17 46.92 29.03
CA PRO A 333 -11.57 46.78 30.35
C PRO A 333 -11.62 45.36 30.97
N SER A 334 -10.45 44.96 31.50
CA SER A 334 -10.17 44.40 32.84
C SER A 334 -10.83 43.09 33.38
N VAL A 335 -10.00 42.02 33.40
CA VAL A 335 -9.62 40.96 34.40
C VAL A 335 -10.15 41.10 35.87
N PRO A 336 -10.18 40.07 36.80
CA PRO A 336 -9.32 38.87 36.85
C PRO A 336 -9.83 37.53 37.44
N GLY A 337 -9.08 36.44 37.17
CA GLY A 337 -9.19 35.17 37.93
C GLY A 337 -8.15 34.12 37.49
N GLN A 338 -7.27 33.75 38.42
CA GLN A 338 -6.06 32.95 38.26
C GLN A 338 -6.32 31.43 38.07
N GLY A 339 -5.31 30.70 37.56
CA GLY A 339 -5.06 29.33 38.04
C GLY A 339 -4.59 28.29 37.00
N ALA A 340 -3.27 28.07 36.97
CA ALA A 340 -2.57 26.77 36.82
C ALA A 340 -2.90 25.80 35.65
N ALA A 341 -1.87 25.51 34.85
CA ALA A 341 -1.65 24.21 34.18
C ALA A 341 -0.82 23.28 35.12
N PRO A 342 -0.44 22.03 34.77
CA PRO A 342 -0.82 21.19 33.62
C PRO A 342 -1.17 19.72 34.00
N GLY A 343 -1.67 18.91 33.05
CA GLY A 343 -1.54 17.45 33.16
C GLY A 343 -2.53 16.59 32.35
N ALA A 344 -2.01 15.45 31.89
CA ALA A 344 -2.70 14.24 31.42
C ALA A 344 -3.05 14.12 29.92
N THR A 345 -2.08 13.55 29.20
CA THR A 345 -2.22 12.37 28.31
C THR A 345 -3.64 11.80 28.09
N GLY A 346 -4.14 11.90 26.86
CA GLY A 346 -5.30 11.16 26.38
C GLY A 346 -4.92 10.12 25.33
N GLN A 347 -4.86 8.84 25.72
CA GLN A 347 -5.04 7.69 24.82
C GLN A 347 -6.55 7.46 24.62
N PRO A 348 -7.04 7.11 23.42
CA PRO A 348 -8.34 6.49 23.30
C PRO A 348 -8.24 4.97 23.51
N ALA A 349 -9.03 4.48 24.46
CA ALA A 349 -9.17 3.09 24.83
C ALA A 349 -9.88 2.28 23.73
N HIS A 350 -9.29 1.12 23.37
CA HIS A 350 -9.95 0.09 22.58
C HIS A 350 -11.02 -0.62 23.44
N LEU A 351 -12.24 -0.70 22.91
CA LEU A 351 -13.31 -1.53 23.46
C LEU A 351 -12.89 -3.01 23.47
N ARG A 352 -12.74 -3.57 24.67
CA ARG A 352 -12.82 -5.02 24.90
C ARG A 352 -14.29 -5.44 24.84
N ARG A 353 -14.64 -6.35 23.92
CA ARG A 353 -15.91 -7.07 23.97
C ARG A 353 -15.82 -8.19 25.01
N SER A 354 -16.68 -8.11 26.02
CA SER A 354 -16.97 -9.17 26.97
C SER A 354 -17.79 -10.26 26.27
N GLY A 355 -17.33 -11.52 26.33
CA GLY A 355 -18.11 -12.68 25.91
C GLY A 355 -19.16 -13.07 26.97
N PRO A 356 -20.25 -13.77 26.59
CA PRO A 356 -21.28 -14.15 27.54
C PRO A 356 -20.84 -15.35 28.40
N GLU A 357 -21.10 -15.22 29.71
CA GLU A 357 -20.99 -16.27 30.72
C GLU A 357 -21.91 -17.46 30.39
N ARG A 358 -21.39 -18.68 30.58
CA ARG A 358 -22.18 -19.91 30.63
C ARG A 358 -22.79 -20.09 32.02
N PRO A 359 -24.08 -20.42 32.15
CA PRO A 359 -24.62 -20.84 33.45
C PRO A 359 -24.22 -22.29 33.76
N ARG A 360 -23.65 -22.50 34.95
CA ARG A 360 -23.55 -23.82 35.60
C ARG A 360 -24.90 -24.15 36.23
N GLY A 361 -25.45 -25.33 35.94
CA GLY A 361 -26.54 -25.96 36.68
C GLY A 361 -26.43 -27.48 36.53
N ARG A 362 -25.88 -28.16 37.54
CA ARG A 362 -26.54 -29.13 38.43
C ARG A 362 -27.30 -30.25 37.71
N GLY A 363 -26.78 -31.47 37.84
CA GLY A 363 -27.52 -32.70 37.57
C GLY A 363 -28.52 -33.07 38.67
N PRO A 364 -29.25 -34.17 38.45
CA PRO A 364 -29.42 -35.26 39.42
C PRO A 364 -28.90 -36.58 38.77
N GLY A 365 -28.37 -37.57 39.46
CA GLY A 365 -28.90 -38.19 40.67
C GLY A 365 -29.81 -39.37 40.28
N ALA A 366 -29.20 -40.49 39.89
CA ALA A 366 -29.69 -41.87 40.01
C ALA A 366 -28.53 -42.82 39.67
#